data_AF-A0AB73FSW2-F1
#
_entry.id   AF-A0AB73FSW2-F1
#
_cell.length_a   1.000
_cell.length_b   1.000
_cell.length_c   1.000
_cell.angle_alpha   90.00
_cell.angle_beta   90.00
_cell.angle_gamma   90.00
#
_symmetry.space_group_name_H-M   'P 1'
#
loop_
_entity.id
_entity.type
_entity.pdbx_description
1 polymer ?
#
loop_
_entity_poly.entity_id
_entity_poly.type
_entity_poly.pdbx_seq_one_letter_code
_entity_poly.pdbx_strand_id
1 'polypeptide(L)'
;MCATDGDDVNAINDHPNDHGDMVLPLLMGEWAVLMEIIRLRLDQIERIDPDSLDEDALADLYEDQDTLTRLLAYIENGFACTFGGLPAAPAHERRA
;
A
#
# COMPACT_ATOMS: atom_id res chain seq x y z
N MET A 1 14.54 -39.29 -13.25
CA MET A 1 14.52 -40.29 -12.17
C MET A 1 14.40 -39.52 -10.86
N CYS A 2 13.23 -39.54 -10.23
CA CYS A 2 13.01 -38.92 -8.93
C CYS A 2 13.06 -40.02 -7.87
N ALA A 3 13.96 -39.92 -6.91
CA ALA A 3 13.95 -40.76 -5.72
C ALA A 3 13.15 -40.03 -4.64
N THR A 4 12.13 -40.69 -4.10
CA THR A 4 11.41 -40.33 -2.88
C THR A 4 12.10 -41.00 -1.72
N ASP A 5 12.35 -40.27 -0.63
CA ASP A 5 12.38 -40.85 0.71
C ASP A 5 11.68 -39.88 1.65
N GLY A 6 10.69 -40.40 2.36
CA GLY A 6 9.88 -39.67 3.32
C GLY A 6 10.47 -39.74 4.73
N ASP A 7 10.18 -38.72 5.51
CA ASP A 7 9.93 -38.87 6.95
C ASP A 7 9.07 -37.69 7.41
N ASP A 8 7.93 -38.03 7.99
CA ASP A 8 6.89 -37.12 8.44
C ASP A 8 7.04 -36.97 9.95
N VAL A 9 7.66 -35.87 10.39
CA VAL A 9 7.62 -35.43 11.80
C VAL A 9 7.47 -33.91 11.86
N ASN A 10 6.21 -33.48 11.78
CA ASN A 10 5.67 -32.26 12.37
C ASN A 10 6.49 -30.99 12.10
N ALA A 11 6.56 -30.62 10.82
CA ALA A 11 6.81 -29.23 10.46
C ALA A 11 5.68 -28.41 11.07
N ILE A 12 6.01 -27.64 12.10
CA ILE A 12 5.29 -26.43 12.47
C ILE A 12 5.06 -25.75 11.13
N ASN A 13 3.80 -25.66 10.70
CA ASN A 13 3.45 -24.89 9.52
C ASN A 13 3.75 -23.43 9.87
N ASP A 14 5.03 -23.06 9.80
CA ASP A 14 5.43 -21.76 9.29
C ASP A 14 4.96 -21.79 7.84
N HIS A 15 3.63 -21.64 7.68
CA HIS A 15 3.07 -21.05 6.50
C HIS A 15 3.91 -19.78 6.38
N PRO A 16 4.79 -19.62 5.36
CA PRO A 16 5.19 -18.27 5.04
C PRO A 16 3.85 -17.55 4.94
N ASN A 17 3.67 -16.47 5.67
CA ASN A 17 2.58 -15.56 5.40
C ASN A 17 2.73 -15.21 3.91
N ASP A 18 2.10 -16.02 3.08
CA ASP A 18 1.43 -15.65 1.86
C ASP A 18 0.37 -14.69 2.37
N HIS A 19 0.84 -13.51 2.79
CA HIS A 19 0.07 -12.29 2.74
C HIS A 19 -0.28 -12.22 1.27
N GLY A 20 -1.39 -12.91 0.95
CA GLY A 20 -1.79 -13.21 -0.41
C GLY A 20 -1.56 -11.95 -1.18
N ASP A 21 -0.58 -12.02 -2.08
CA ASP A 21 -0.15 -10.90 -2.89
C ASP A 21 -1.42 -10.56 -3.67
N MET A 22 -2.21 -9.64 -3.11
CA MET A 22 -3.53 -9.29 -3.59
C MET A 22 -3.22 -8.43 -4.79
N VAL A 23 -2.85 -9.10 -5.88
CA VAL A 23 -2.70 -8.52 -7.20
C VAL A 23 -4.12 -8.18 -7.60
N LEU A 24 -4.54 -6.98 -7.20
CA LEU A 24 -5.84 -6.43 -7.57
C LEU A 24 -5.85 -6.38 -9.11
N PRO A 25 -6.74 -7.13 -9.79
CA PRO A 25 -6.76 -7.21 -11.25
C PRO A 25 -7.43 -5.95 -11.83
N LEU A 26 -6.85 -4.80 -11.53
CA LEU A 26 -7.38 -3.48 -11.86
C LEU A 26 -6.68 -2.93 -13.11
N LEU A 27 -7.44 -2.18 -13.89
CA LEU A 27 -6.96 -1.37 -14.99
C LEU A 27 -6.11 -0.20 -14.46
N MET A 28 -5.17 0.29 -15.26
CA MET A 28 -4.30 1.43 -14.91
C MET A 28 -5.09 2.64 -14.36
N GLY A 29 -6.25 2.94 -14.94
CA GLY A 29 -7.11 4.03 -14.47
C GLY A 29 -7.75 3.77 -13.11
N GLU A 30 -8.08 2.52 -12.78
CA GLU A 30 -8.65 2.14 -11.49
C GLU A 30 -7.59 2.23 -10.37
N TRP A 31 -6.35 1.83 -10.67
CA TRP A 31 -5.21 2.07 -9.78
C TRP A 31 -4.99 3.55 -9.50
N ALA A 32 -5.02 4.39 -10.55
CA ALA A 32 -4.86 5.83 -10.40
C ALA A 32 -5.95 6.42 -9.50
N VAL A 33 -7.21 6.04 -9.70
CA VAL A 33 -8.33 6.49 -8.87
C VAL A 33 -8.16 6.08 -7.41
N LEU A 34 -7.73 4.84 -7.14
CA LEU A 34 -7.48 4.39 -5.76
C LEU A 34 -6.39 5.20 -5.07
N MET A 35 -5.26 5.43 -5.75
CA MET A 35 -4.19 6.26 -5.20
C MET A 35 -4.65 7.68 -4.91
N GLU A 36 -5.38 8.30 -5.84
CA GLU A 36 -5.90 9.65 -5.68
C GLU A 36 -6.89 9.78 -4.52
N ILE A 37 -7.77 8.79 -4.33
CA ILE A 37 -8.72 8.79 -3.20
C ILE A 37 -7.97 8.70 -1.87
N ILE A 38 -6.95 7.84 -1.77
CA ILE A 38 -6.17 7.69 -0.54
C ILE A 38 -5.37 8.98 -0.25
N ARG A 39 -4.73 9.57 -1.27
CA ARG A 39 -4.03 10.87 -1.14
C ARG A 39 -4.96 11.98 -0.70
N LEU A 40 -6.16 12.05 -1.30
CA LEU A 40 -7.18 13.04 -0.91
C LEU A 40 -7.61 12.85 0.54
N ARG A 41 -7.77 11.61 1.01
CA ARG A 41 -8.12 11.35 2.40
C ARG A 41 -6.99 11.74 3.36
N LEU A 42 -5.74 11.49 2.99
CA LEU A 42 -4.57 11.92 3.76
C LEU A 42 -4.49 13.47 3.87
N ASP A 43 -4.73 14.20 2.77
CA ASP A 43 -4.83 15.68 2.78
C ASP A 43 -5.95 16.16 3.71
N GLN A 44 -7.11 15.48 3.69
CA GLN A 44 -8.21 15.81 4.59
C GLN A 44 -7.81 15.62 6.06
N ILE A 45 -7.11 14.53 6.39
CA ILE A 45 -6.64 14.24 7.75
C ILE A 45 -5.63 15.30 8.21
N GLU A 46 -4.67 15.68 7.36
CA GLU A 46 -3.65 16.70 7.68
C GLU A 46 -4.26 18.08 7.98
N ARG A 47 -5.45 18.36 7.44
CA ARG A 47 -6.16 19.64 7.62
C ARG A 47 -7.03 19.68 8.87
N ILE A 48 -7.17 18.57 9.60
CA ILE A 48 -7.89 18.54 10.87
C ILE A 48 -7.02 19.18 11.95
N ASP A 49 -7.62 20.08 12.72
CA ASP A 49 -6.98 20.70 13.86
C ASP A 49 -6.91 19.70 15.03
N PRO A 50 -5.72 19.25 15.47
CA PRO A 50 -5.60 18.25 16.54
C PRO A 50 -6.16 18.76 17.88
N ASP A 51 -6.12 20.08 18.12
CA ASP A 51 -6.64 20.67 19.36
C ASP A 51 -8.18 20.66 19.42
N SER A 52 -8.85 20.36 18.29
CA SER A 52 -10.30 20.25 18.21
C SER A 52 -10.85 18.87 18.55
N LEU A 53 -9.98 17.87 18.73
CA LEU A 53 -10.32 16.48 19.03
C LEU A 53 -10.01 16.13 20.48
N ASP A 54 -10.74 15.16 21.02
CA ASP A 54 -10.33 14.47 22.25
C ASP A 54 -9.19 13.47 21.97
N GLU A 55 -8.57 12.98 23.04
CA GLU A 55 -7.37 12.11 22.96
C GLU A 55 -7.64 10.80 22.22
N ASP A 56 -8.81 10.19 22.42
CA ASP A 56 -9.17 8.93 21.78
C ASP A 56 -9.39 9.14 20.27
N ALA A 57 -10.16 10.18 19.91
CA ALA A 57 -10.39 10.54 18.51
C ALA A 57 -9.10 10.96 17.79
N LEU A 58 -8.16 11.59 18.50
CA LEU A 58 -6.85 11.95 17.96
C LEU A 58 -5.98 10.71 17.73
N ALA A 59 -6.01 9.73 18.63
CA ALA A 59 -5.31 8.47 18.46
C ALA A 59 -5.83 7.70 17.23
N ASP A 60 -7.16 7.59 17.10
CA ASP A 60 -7.82 6.97 15.95
C ASP A 60 -7.42 7.68 14.64
N LEU A 61 -7.36 9.01 14.65
CA LEU A 61 -6.98 9.80 13.48
C LEU A 61 -5.55 9.49 13.01
N TYR A 62 -4.60 9.35 13.94
CA TYR A 62 -3.23 9.00 13.61
C TYR A 62 -3.07 7.54 13.16
N GLU A 63 -3.86 6.62 13.71
CA GLU A 63 -3.91 5.22 13.25
C GLU A 63 -4.44 5.13 11.81
N ASP A 64 -5.50 5.86 11.51
CA ASP A 64 -6.05 5.99 10.15
C ASP A 64 -5.00 6.57 9.19
N GLN A 65 -4.26 7.60 9.62
CA GLN A 65 -3.20 8.21 8.81
C GLN A 65 -2.08 7.22 8.48
N ASP A 66 -1.59 6.46 9.47
CA ASP A 66 -0.54 5.46 9.26
C ASP A 66 -1.02 4.33 8.34
N THR A 67 -2.23 3.83 8.60
CA THR A 67 -2.87 2.78 7.80
C THR A 67 -3.00 3.18 6.34
N LEU A 68 -3.52 4.39 6.08
CA LEU A 68 -3.67 4.91 4.71
C LEU A 68 -2.33 5.16 4.04
N THR A 69 -1.32 5.62 4.78
CA THR A 69 0.05 5.81 4.26
C THR A 69 0.66 4.48 3.83
N ARG A 70 0.55 3.44 4.67
CA ARG A 70 1.03 2.10 4.34
C ARG A 70 0.26 1.48 3.17
N LEU A 71 -1.05 1.68 3.12
CA LEU A 71 -1.89 1.21 2.01
C LEU A 71 -1.50 1.89 0.69
N LEU A 72 -1.26 3.21 0.70
CA LEU A 72 -0.81 3.93 -0.47
C LEU A 72 0.51 3.36 -1.00
N ALA A 73 1.49 3.14 -0.12
CA ALA A 73 2.78 2.56 -0.50
C ALA A 73 2.63 1.14 -1.09
N TYR A 74 1.75 0.30 -0.52
CA TYR A 74 1.45 -1.02 -1.05
C TYR A 74 0.86 -0.94 -2.47
N ILE A 75 -0.11 -0.04 -2.68
CA ILE A 75 -0.77 0.16 -3.97
C ILE A 75 0.20 0.73 -5.01
N GLU A 76 1.06 1.68 -4.63
CA GLU A 76 2.12 2.24 -5.50
C GLU A 76 3.11 1.16 -5.93
N ASN A 77 3.50 0.28 -5.02
CA ASN A 77 4.35 -0.87 -5.33
C ASN A 77 3.65 -1.85 -6.28
N GLY A 78 2.39 -2.22 -5.99
CA GLY A 78 1.59 -3.10 -6.86
C GLY A 78 1.40 -2.55 -8.27
N PHE A 79 1.18 -1.24 -8.39
CA PHE A 79 1.13 -0.55 -9.67
C PHE A 79 2.45 -0.63 -10.42
N ALA A 80 3.57 -0.32 -9.76
CA ALA A 80 4.90 -0.34 -10.37
C ALA A 80 5.27 -1.75 -10.86
N CYS A 81 4.92 -2.79 -10.10
CA CYS A 81 5.09 -4.19 -10.50
C CYS A 81 4.23 -4.57 -11.72
N THR A 82 3.04 -3.98 -11.86
CA THR A 82 2.08 -4.35 -12.92
C THR A 82 2.31 -3.59 -14.23
N PHE A 83 2.60 -2.29 -14.17
CA PHE A 83 2.66 -1.41 -15.35
C PHE A 83 4.04 -0.79 -15.61
N GLY A 84 5.01 -1.04 -14.73
CA GLY A 84 6.21 -0.20 -14.63
C GLY A 84 5.91 1.05 -13.78
N GLY A 85 6.90 1.54 -13.03
CA GLY A 85 6.71 2.69 -12.13
C GLY A 85 6.08 3.89 -12.82
N LEU A 86 5.41 4.75 -12.05
CA LEU A 86 4.85 5.99 -12.57
C LEU A 86 5.94 6.76 -13.34
N PRO A 87 5.68 7.20 -14.59
CA PRO A 87 6.64 7.99 -15.32
C PRO A 87 6.98 9.21 -14.46
N ALA A 88 8.27 9.40 -14.19
CA ALA A 88 8.74 10.59 -13.48
C ALA A 88 8.15 11.81 -14.16
N ALA A 89 7.52 12.70 -13.38
CA ALA A 89 6.95 13.93 -13.92
C ALA A 89 8.01 14.60 -14.82
N PRO A 90 7.65 15.00 -16.05
CA PRO A 90 8.63 15.54 -16.99
C PRO A 90 9.30 16.73 -16.30
N ALA A 91 10.62 16.61 -16.09
CA ALA A 91 11.43 17.70 -15.58
C ALA A 91 11.23 18.87 -16.52
N HIS A 92 10.42 19.84 -16.09
CA HIS A 92 10.19 21.05 -16.87
C HIS A 92 11.56 21.67 -17.08
N GLU A 93 12.09 21.56 -18.30
CA GLU A 93 13.34 22.18 -18.69
C GLU A 93 13.23 23.66 -18.33
N ARG A 94 13.96 24.08 -17.29
CA ARG A 94 14.21 25.48 -17.02
C ARG A 94 15.03 25.98 -18.20
N ARG A 95 14.36 26.50 -19.22
CA ARG A 95 15.00 27.34 -20.22
C ARG A 95 15.51 28.58 -19.50
N ALA A 96 16.84 28.72 -19.54
CA ALA A 96 17.60 29.89 -19.12
C ALA A 96 17.23 31.12 -19.95
#